data_AF-A0A1M6SEQ4-F1
#
_entry.id   AF-A0A1M6SEQ4-F1
#
_cell.length_a   1.000
_cell.length_b   1.000
_cell.length_c   1.000
_cell.angle_alpha   90.00
_cell.angle_beta   90.00
_cell.angle_gamma   90.00
#
_symmetry.space_group_name_H-M   'P 1'
#
loop_
_entity.id
_entity.type
_entity.pdbx_description
1 polymer ?
#
loop_
_entity_poly.entity_id
_entity_poly.type
_entity_poly.pdbx_seq_one_letter_code
_entity_poly.pdbx_strand_id
1 'polypeptide(L)'
;MKAITFRTLLEFLAGSERAQKVEEELRKLERSKQKVYVSNYTILELVYYLQEVLGLPKEKVVDIVRTILEDRLFKVEEKNSLERALKLYLEGYDFLEALKKVQYEENKIGSLL
;
A
#
# COMPACT_ATOMS: atom_id res chain seq x y z
N MET A 1 11.86 -13.82 4.90
CA MET A 1 10.95 -12.70 4.54
C MET A 1 10.17 -13.14 3.31
N LYS A 2 8.85 -12.96 3.30
CA LYS A 2 7.98 -13.29 2.18
C LYS A 2 7.37 -12.01 1.62
N ALA A 3 7.20 -11.89 0.32
CA ALA A 3 6.44 -10.80 -0.28
C ALA A 3 4.94 -11.15 -0.28
N ILE A 4 4.08 -10.17 -0.02
CA ILE A 4 2.63 -10.29 -0.23
C ILE A 4 2.27 -9.67 -1.57
N THR A 5 1.39 -10.33 -2.31
CA THR A 5 0.87 -9.80 -3.57
C THR A 5 -0.39 -8.97 -3.33
N PHE A 6 -0.74 -8.09 -4.26
CA PHE A 6 -2.02 -7.37 -4.24
C PHE A 6 -3.21 -8.31 -4.02
N ARG A 7 -3.28 -9.42 -4.78
CA ARG A 7 -4.39 -10.37 -4.65
C ARG A 7 -4.49 -10.95 -3.25
N THR A 8 -3.37 -11.39 -2.66
CA THR A 8 -3.35 -11.95 -1.30
C THR A 8 -3.72 -10.89 -0.25
N LEU A 9 -3.22 -9.67 -0.41
CA LEU A 9 -3.54 -8.55 0.47
C LEU A 9 -5.03 -8.19 0.39
N LEU A 10 -5.59 -8.13 -0.82
CA LEU A 10 -7.01 -7.88 -1.05
C LEU A 10 -7.89 -9.00 -0.48
N GLU A 11 -7.54 -10.27 -0.71
CA GLU A 11 -8.26 -11.42 -0.16
C GLU A 11 -8.34 -11.36 1.38
N PHE A 12 -7.26 -10.91 2.03
CA PHE A 12 -7.18 -10.69 3.47
C PHE A 12 -8.07 -9.52 3.91
N LEU A 13 -7.93 -8.35 3.29
CA LEU A 13 -8.71 -7.14 3.63
C LEU A 13 -10.21 -7.32 3.39
N ALA A 14 -10.60 -8.06 2.35
CA ALA A 14 -12.00 -8.28 1.99
C ALA A 14 -12.71 -9.33 2.86
N GLY A 15 -12.00 -10.01 3.77
CA GLY A 15 -12.60 -11.08 4.58
C GLY A 15 -13.12 -12.26 3.75
N SER A 16 -12.51 -12.52 2.59
CA SER A 16 -12.89 -13.62 1.69
C SER A 16 -12.77 -15.00 2.38
N GLU A 17 -13.31 -16.07 1.77
CA GLU A 17 -13.12 -17.45 2.27
C GLU A 17 -11.64 -17.83 2.47
N ARG A 18 -10.74 -17.18 1.72
CA ARG A 18 -9.29 -17.37 1.84
C ARG A 18 -8.64 -16.49 2.89
N ALA A 19 -9.33 -15.47 3.41
CA ALA A 19 -8.79 -14.54 4.40
C ALA A 19 -8.27 -15.26 5.65
N GLN A 20 -8.99 -16.28 6.13
CA GLN A 20 -8.55 -17.09 7.29
C GLN A 20 -7.20 -17.75 7.04
N LYS A 21 -6.98 -18.30 5.83
CA LYS A 21 -5.70 -18.93 5.47
C LYS A 21 -4.57 -17.90 5.39
N VAL A 22 -4.85 -16.73 4.83
CA VAL A 22 -3.87 -15.64 4.79
C VAL A 22 -3.54 -15.16 6.20
N GLU A 23 -4.55 -14.97 7.05
CA GLU A 23 -4.38 -14.57 8.44
C GLU A 23 -3.55 -15.58 9.25
N GLU A 24 -3.81 -16.88 9.09
CA GLU A 24 -3.01 -17.93 9.71
C GLU A 24 -1.54 -17.86 9.30
N GLU A 25 -1.26 -17.67 8.01
CA GLU A 25 0.11 -17.50 7.51
C GLU A 25 0.77 -16.23 8.05
N LEU A 26 0.04 -15.09 8.09
CA LEU A 26 0.53 -13.84 8.68
C LEU A 26 0.87 -14.02 10.18
N ARG A 27 0.00 -14.69 10.94
CA ARG A 27 0.23 -15.02 12.37
C ARG A 27 1.45 -15.92 12.57
N LYS A 28 1.70 -16.89 11.68
CA LYS A 28 2.92 -17.73 11.72
C LYS A 28 4.18 -16.89 11.49
N LEU A 29 4.14 -15.96 10.55
CA LEU A 29 5.26 -15.05 10.28
C LEU A 29 5.51 -14.12 11.47
N GLU A 30 4.46 -13.58 12.06
CA GLU A 30 4.54 -12.74 13.25
C GLU A 30 5.18 -13.49 14.44
N ARG A 31 4.69 -14.71 14.76
CA ARG A 31 5.24 -15.57 15.83
C ARG A 31 6.72 -15.91 15.62
N SER A 32 7.14 -16.06 14.37
CA SER A 32 8.54 -16.31 14.00
C SER A 32 9.36 -15.04 13.84
N LYS A 33 8.81 -13.86 14.21
CA LYS A 33 9.43 -12.53 14.08
C LYS A 33 9.87 -12.20 12.64
N GLN A 34 9.27 -12.83 11.65
CA GLN A 34 9.51 -12.53 10.24
C GLN A 34 8.60 -11.39 9.77
N LYS A 35 9.15 -10.51 8.92
CA LYS A 35 8.39 -9.45 8.26
C LYS A 35 7.83 -9.92 6.92
N VAL A 36 6.75 -9.29 6.51
CA VAL A 36 6.14 -9.42 5.18
C VAL A 36 6.55 -8.22 4.34
N TYR A 37 7.19 -8.45 3.21
CA TYR A 37 7.54 -7.38 2.28
C TYR A 37 6.33 -6.95 1.47
N VAL A 38 6.15 -5.64 1.33
CA VAL A 38 5.10 -5.04 0.49
C VAL A 38 5.78 -4.07 -0.47
N SER A 39 5.63 -4.27 -1.77
CA SER A 39 6.22 -3.39 -2.78
C SER A 39 5.38 -2.13 -3.00
N ASN A 40 5.99 -1.08 -3.55
CA ASN A 40 5.26 0.12 -4.00
C ASN A 40 4.15 -0.23 -4.99
N TYR A 41 4.41 -1.18 -5.90
CA TYR A 41 3.44 -1.66 -6.88
C TYR A 41 2.21 -2.30 -6.22
N THR A 42 2.41 -3.04 -5.13
CA THR A 42 1.30 -3.65 -4.38
C THR A 42 0.39 -2.58 -3.76
N ILE A 43 0.99 -1.51 -3.23
CA ILE A 43 0.24 -0.37 -2.69
C ILE A 43 -0.46 0.40 -3.81
N LEU A 44 0.21 0.61 -4.95
CA LEU A 44 -0.36 1.28 -6.12
C LEU A 44 -1.58 0.53 -6.67
N GLU A 45 -1.48 -0.80 -6.85
CA GLU A 45 -2.59 -1.65 -7.28
C GLU A 45 -3.74 -1.60 -6.27
N LEU A 46 -3.44 -1.62 -4.97
CA LEU A 46 -4.46 -1.51 -3.93
C LEU A 46 -5.19 -0.17 -4.00
N VAL A 47 -4.47 0.95 -4.06
CA VAL A 47 -5.08 2.29 -4.15
C VAL A 47 -5.97 2.39 -5.39
N TYR A 48 -5.45 1.98 -6.55
CA TYR A 48 -6.22 1.96 -7.79
C TYR A 48 -7.48 1.12 -7.65
N TYR A 49 -7.39 -0.09 -7.10
CA TYR A 49 -8.55 -0.96 -6.92
C TYR A 49 -9.59 -0.35 -5.98
N LEU A 50 -9.17 0.16 -4.82
CA LEU A 50 -10.07 0.75 -3.84
C LEU A 50 -10.80 1.99 -4.39
N GLN A 51 -10.10 2.83 -5.16
CA GLN A 51 -10.69 4.04 -5.74
C GLN A 51 -11.50 3.75 -7.00
N GLU A 52 -10.87 3.17 -8.03
CA GLU A 52 -11.44 3.08 -9.38
C GLU A 52 -12.41 1.89 -9.53
N VAL A 53 -12.18 0.80 -8.79
CA VAL A 53 -13.04 -0.40 -8.87
C VAL A 53 -14.12 -0.38 -7.79
N LEU A 54 -13.76 -0.04 -6.54
CA LEU A 54 -14.73 -0.01 -5.44
C LEU A 54 -15.38 1.37 -5.22
N GLY A 55 -14.91 2.42 -5.87
CA GLY A 55 -15.49 3.76 -5.74
C GLY A 55 -15.33 4.37 -4.35
N LEU A 56 -14.32 3.96 -3.58
CA LEU A 56 -14.12 4.49 -2.24
C LEU A 56 -13.63 5.94 -2.28
N PRO A 57 -14.12 6.80 -1.36
CA PRO A 57 -13.60 8.16 -1.22
C PRO A 57 -12.14 8.14 -0.78
N LYS A 58 -11.35 9.13 -1.22
CA LYS A 58 -9.90 9.18 -1.02
C LYS A 58 -9.50 9.05 0.44
N GLU A 59 -10.27 9.64 1.36
CA GLU A 59 -10.03 9.58 2.81
C GLU A 59 -10.06 8.13 3.30
N LYS A 60 -11.06 7.35 2.88
CA LYS A 60 -11.15 5.93 3.23
C LYS A 60 -10.01 5.11 2.63
N VAL A 61 -9.62 5.42 1.38
CA VAL A 61 -8.47 4.76 0.74
C VAL A 61 -7.20 5.01 1.56
N VAL A 62 -6.96 6.26 1.98
CA VAL A 62 -5.80 6.61 2.81
C VAL A 62 -5.81 5.90 4.15
N ASP A 63 -6.96 5.83 4.83
CA ASP A 63 -7.07 5.15 6.13
C ASP A 63 -6.71 3.65 6.01
N ILE A 64 -7.20 2.98 4.97
CA ILE A 64 -6.87 1.57 4.70
C ILE A 64 -5.38 1.41 4.42
N VAL A 65 -4.80 2.23 3.54
CA VAL A 65 -3.38 2.13 3.17
C VAL A 65 -2.48 2.44 4.37
N ARG A 66 -2.80 3.45 5.17
CA ARG A 66 -2.04 3.78 6.40
C ARG A 66 -2.00 2.61 7.37
N THR A 67 -3.09 1.88 7.52
CA THR A 67 -3.12 0.68 8.36
C THR A 67 -2.03 -0.32 7.94
N ILE A 68 -1.81 -0.50 6.63
CA ILE A 68 -0.73 -1.37 6.09
C ILE A 68 0.65 -0.75 6.32
N LEU A 69 0.80 0.56 6.08
CA LEU A 69 2.09 1.25 6.26
C LEU A 69 2.55 1.25 7.73
N GLU A 70 1.62 1.37 8.68
CA GLU A 70 1.89 1.50 10.11
C GLU A 70 2.01 0.15 10.83
N ASP A 71 1.42 -0.91 10.29
CA ASP A 71 1.49 -2.24 10.87
C ASP A 71 2.93 -2.77 10.83
N ARG A 72 3.42 -3.12 12.02
CA ARG A 72 4.79 -3.57 12.24
C ARG A 72 5.10 -4.88 11.53
N LEU A 73 4.12 -5.71 11.18
CA LEU A 73 4.33 -6.95 10.44
C LEU A 73 4.85 -6.68 9.02
N PHE A 74 4.45 -5.55 8.42
CA PHE A 74 4.82 -5.20 7.07
C PHE A 74 6.12 -4.38 7.02
N LYS A 75 7.01 -4.78 6.11
CA LYS A 75 8.15 -4.00 5.66
C LYS A 75 7.80 -3.46 4.28
N VAL A 76 7.31 -2.23 4.24
CA VAL A 76 6.88 -1.57 3.01
C VAL A 76 8.07 -0.88 2.34
N GLU A 77 8.22 -1.12 1.04
CA GLU A 77 9.15 -0.40 0.16
C GLU A 77 8.87 1.11 0.20
N GLU A 78 9.93 1.94 0.24
CA GLU A 78 9.84 3.41 0.19
C GLU A 78 8.70 4.03 1.02
N LYS A 79 8.45 3.50 2.23
CA LYS A 79 7.31 3.89 3.09
C LYS A 79 7.14 5.41 3.22
N ASN A 80 8.24 6.15 3.41
CA ASN A 80 8.20 7.60 3.55
C ASN A 80 7.69 8.29 2.27
N SER A 81 8.11 7.81 1.10
CA SER A 81 7.68 8.34 -0.19
C SER A 81 6.20 8.06 -0.41
N LEU A 82 5.71 6.86 -0.04
CA LEU A 82 4.28 6.52 -0.05
C LEU A 82 3.47 7.40 0.91
N GLU A 83 3.95 7.67 2.13
CA GLU A 83 3.28 8.56 3.08
C GLU A 83 3.16 9.99 2.55
N ARG A 84 4.19 10.49 1.87
CA ARG A 84 4.15 11.80 1.19
C ARG A 84 3.17 11.79 0.02
N ALA A 85 3.15 10.72 -0.77
CA ALA A 85 2.23 10.57 -1.89
C ALA A 85 0.76 10.53 -1.42
N LEU A 86 0.45 9.88 -0.29
CA LEU A 86 -0.89 9.88 0.29
C LEU A 86 -1.37 11.28 0.71
N LYS A 87 -0.45 12.19 1.10
CA LYS A 87 -0.80 13.60 1.40
C LYS A 87 -1.20 14.34 0.13
N LEU A 88 -0.39 14.27 -0.92
CA LEU A 88 -0.71 14.88 -2.21
C LEU A 88 -2.00 14.29 -2.82
N TYR A 89 -2.21 12.99 -2.66
CA TYR A 89 -3.42 12.31 -3.09
C TYR A 89 -4.69 12.92 -2.46
N LEU A 90 -4.67 13.21 -1.16
CA LEU A 90 -5.76 13.92 -0.46
C LEU A 90 -5.93 15.36 -0.94
N GLU A 91 -4.87 16.02 -1.39
CA GLU A 91 -4.91 17.37 -1.96
C GLU A 91 -5.48 17.41 -3.40
N GLY A 92 -5.87 16.25 -3.95
CA GLY A 92 -6.55 16.16 -5.24
C GLY A 92 -5.76 15.44 -6.33
N TYR A 93 -4.47 15.14 -6.12
CA TYR A 93 -3.67 14.41 -7.09
C TYR A 93 -4.18 12.98 -7.30
N ASP A 94 -3.96 12.44 -8.51
CA ASP A 94 -3.97 11.00 -8.74
C ASP A 94 -2.80 10.35 -7.96
N PHE A 95 -2.98 9.14 -7.44
CA PHE A 95 -1.98 8.52 -6.56
C PHE A 95 -0.69 8.16 -7.29
N LEU A 96 -0.76 7.69 -8.55
CA LEU A 96 0.43 7.39 -9.34
C LEU A 96 1.22 8.67 -9.61
N GLU A 97 0.54 9.74 -9.98
CA GLU A 97 1.17 11.05 -10.22
C GLU A 97 1.75 11.65 -8.94
N ALA A 98 1.06 11.51 -7.80
CA ALA A 98 1.59 11.89 -6.49
C ALA A 98 2.88 11.14 -6.15
N LEU A 99 2.92 9.81 -6.38
CA LEU A 99 4.10 9.00 -6.11
C LEU A 99 5.28 9.36 -7.02
N LYS A 100 5.05 9.53 -8.32
CA LYS A 100 6.06 9.99 -9.27
C LYS A 100 6.64 11.35 -8.85
N LYS A 101 5.77 12.30 -8.49
CA LYS A 101 6.19 13.64 -8.03
C LYS A 101 7.13 13.54 -6.83
N VAL A 102 6.76 12.75 -5.82
CA VAL A 102 7.60 12.54 -4.64
C VAL A 102 8.96 11.92 -5.01
N GLN A 103 8.95 10.90 -5.86
CA GLN A 103 10.18 10.23 -6.31
C GLN A 103 11.08 11.19 -7.12
N TYR A 104 10.51 12.02 -7.99
CA TYR A 104 11.28 13.01 -8.76
C TYR A 104 11.91 14.06 -7.85
N GLU A 105 11.17 14.58 -6.87
CA GLU A 105 11.69 15.51 -5.87
C GLU A 105 12.85 14.90 -5.06
N GLU A 106 12.70 13.65 -4.62
CA GLU A 106 13.72 12.95 -3.83
C GLU A 106 15.00 12.70 -4.63
N ASN A 107 14.87 12.43 -5.94
CA ASN A 107 15.98 12.19 -6.83
C ASN A 107 16.51 13.47 -7.52
N LYS A 108 15.96 14.64 -7.18
CA LYS A 108 16.29 15.95 -7.81
C LYS A 108 16.14 15.91 -9.34
N ILE A 109 15.16 15.16 -9.81
CA ILE A 109 14.82 15.04 -11.23
C ILE A 109 13.79 16.12 -11.55
N GLY A 110 14.07 16.94 -12.56
CA GLY A 110 13.07 17.88 -13.10
C GLY A 110 12.06 17.15 -13.98
N SER A 111 10.80 17.59 -13.97
CA SER A 111 9.87 17.17 -15.02
C SER A 111 10.22 17.90 -16.32
N LEU A 112 10.26 17.15 -17.42
CA LEU A 112 10.09 17.77 -18.72
C LEU A 112 8.60 17.98 -18.89
N LEU A 113 8.19 19.26 -19.04
CA LEU A 113 6.82 19.80 -19.03
C LEU A 113 6.35 20.24 -17.64
#